data_AF-G9ZJA8-F1
#
_entry.id   AF-G9ZJA8-F1
#
_cell.length_a   1.000
_cell.length_b   1.000
_cell.length_c   1.000
_cell.angle_alpha   90.00
_cell.angle_beta   90.00
_cell.angle_gamma   90.00
#
_symmetry.space_group_name_H-M   'P 1'
#
loop_
_entity.id
_entity.type
_entity.pdbx_description
1 polymer ?
#
loop_
_entity_poly.entity_id
_entity_poly.type
_entity_poly.pdbx_seq_one_letter_code
_entity_poly.pdbx_strand_id
1 'polypeptide(L)'
;MKKLFRFAGRFSIFIIAVILLIVLAAAVFTAVGPEKLVNVRKFLDAGWWMASLVRWVVLAAIIAYLPRFARRQAEKHADLEESYLAQYDEAEAQNATYETLRELEQYTLNHDKLRSSWEKLAEHPRIAAGVLIGFELLFVQLPHLS
;
A
#
# COMPACT_ATOMS: atom_id res chain seq x y z
N MET A 1 16.90 9.25 -10.17
CA MET A 1 16.02 8.82 -11.29
C MET A 1 16.21 7.36 -11.75
N LYS A 2 17.43 6.80 -11.89
CA LYS A 2 17.65 5.39 -12.33
C LYS A 2 16.99 4.29 -11.47
N LYS A 3 16.64 4.56 -10.21
CA LYS A 3 15.93 3.61 -9.32
C LYS A 3 14.41 3.61 -9.52
N LEU A 4 13.80 4.74 -9.86
CA LEU A 4 12.36 4.86 -10.13
C LEU A 4 11.98 4.20 -11.47
N PHE A 5 12.81 4.37 -12.50
CA PHE A 5 12.62 3.74 -13.81
C PHE A 5 12.71 2.20 -13.75
N ARG A 6 13.62 1.67 -12.93
CA ARG A 6 13.73 0.22 -12.70
C ARG A 6 12.53 -0.34 -11.93
N PHE A 7 11.88 0.48 -11.13
CA PHE A 7 10.67 0.12 -10.38
C PHE A 7 9.45 0.08 -11.30
N ALA A 8 9.25 1.11 -12.14
CA ALA A 8 8.19 1.15 -13.15
C ALA A 8 8.31 0.02 -14.18
N GLY A 9 9.53 -0.32 -14.60
CA GLY A 9 9.79 -1.48 -15.48
C GLY A 9 9.45 -2.82 -14.84
N ARG A 10 9.76 -3.02 -13.55
CA ARG A 10 9.39 -4.25 -12.82
C ARG A 10 7.90 -4.33 -12.52
N PHE A 11 7.27 -3.19 -12.25
CA PHE A 11 5.83 -3.09 -12.00
C PHE A 11 4.99 -3.34 -13.27
N SER A 12 5.46 -2.88 -14.43
CA SER A 12 4.83 -3.19 -15.73
C SER A 12 4.98 -4.67 -16.09
N ILE A 13 6.14 -5.29 -15.85
CA ILE A 13 6.30 -6.75 -16.01
C ILE A 13 5.35 -7.52 -15.09
N PHE A 14 5.16 -7.05 -13.85
CA PHE A 14 4.20 -7.63 -12.92
C PHE A 14 2.76 -7.53 -13.43
N ILE A 15 2.34 -6.35 -13.92
CA ILE A 15 1.00 -6.15 -14.51
C ILE A 15 0.80 -7.05 -15.74
N ILE A 16 1.80 -7.14 -16.63
CA ILE A 16 1.73 -8.00 -17.82
C ILE A 16 1.61 -9.47 -17.41
N ALA A 17 2.37 -9.92 -16.41
CA ALA A 17 2.28 -11.28 -15.89
C ALA A 17 0.90 -11.58 -15.31
N VAL A 18 0.30 -10.63 -14.58
CA VAL A 18 -1.07 -10.75 -14.05
C VAL A 18 -2.10 -10.83 -15.17
N ILE A 19 -2.01 -9.98 -16.19
CA ILE A 19 -2.91 -10.03 -17.35
C ILE A 19 -2.79 -11.36 -18.09
N LEU A 20 -1.57 -11.85 -18.31
CA LEU A 20 -1.32 -13.16 -18.90
C LEU A 20 -1.97 -14.28 -18.08
N LEU A 21 -1.89 -14.21 -16.76
CA LEU A 21 -2.50 -15.20 -15.85
C LEU A 21 -4.02 -15.20 -15.94
N ILE A 22 -4.64 -14.00 -16.02
CA ILE A 22 -6.09 -13.84 -16.20
C ILE A 22 -6.54 -14.39 -17.57
N VAL A 23 -5.80 -14.07 -18.63
CA VAL A 23 -6.10 -14.57 -19.98
C VAL A 23 -5.94 -16.09 -20.05
N LEU A 24 -4.92 -16.65 -19.41
CA LEU A 24 -4.72 -18.11 -19.34
C LEU A 24 -5.86 -18.77 -18.56
N ALA A 25 -6.30 -18.19 -17.44
CA ALA A 25 -7.42 -18.69 -16.66
C ALA A 25 -8.74 -18.67 -17.45
N ALA A 26 -9.00 -17.59 -18.22
CA ALA A 26 -10.16 -17.48 -19.10
C ALA A 26 -10.11 -18.47 -20.28
N ALA A 27 -8.92 -18.70 -20.84
CA ALA A 27 -8.71 -19.69 -21.91
C ALA A 27 -8.94 -21.12 -21.41
N VAL A 28 -8.51 -21.44 -20.19
CA VAL A 28 -8.79 -22.73 -19.55
C VAL A 28 -10.30 -22.89 -19.27
N PHE A 29 -10.98 -21.83 -18.84
CA PHE A 29 -12.43 -21.86 -18.58
C PHE A 29 -13.27 -22.10 -19.84
N THR A 30 -12.87 -21.50 -20.95
CA THR A 30 -13.55 -21.66 -22.25
C THR A 30 -13.28 -23.02 -22.90
N ALA A 31 -12.12 -23.63 -22.64
CA ALA A 31 -11.75 -24.95 -23.18
C ALA A 31 -12.42 -26.15 -22.48
N VAL A 32 -12.96 -25.98 -21.26
CA VAL A 32 -13.37 -27.12 -20.41
C VAL A 32 -14.85 -27.55 -20.60
N GLY A 33 -15.72 -26.69 -21.15
CA GLY A 33 -17.12 -27.03 -21.49
C GLY A 33 -18.05 -27.31 -20.28
N PRO A 34 -19.38 -27.14 -20.44
CA PRO A 34 -20.35 -27.15 -19.33
C PRO A 34 -20.58 -28.52 -18.67
N GLU A 35 -20.21 -29.63 -19.31
CA GLU A 35 -20.38 -30.97 -18.75
C GLU A 35 -19.37 -31.31 -17.64
N LYS A 36 -18.29 -30.51 -17.49
CA LYS A 36 -17.26 -30.68 -16.47
C LYS A 36 -17.42 -29.76 -15.25
N LEU A 37 -18.63 -29.25 -14.98
CA LEU A 37 -18.89 -28.33 -13.86
C LEU A 37 -18.45 -28.87 -12.47
N VAL A 38 -18.43 -30.20 -12.26
CA VAL A 38 -17.85 -30.81 -11.04
C VAL A 38 -16.33 -30.58 -10.94
N ASN A 39 -15.62 -30.60 -12.07
CA ASN A 39 -14.21 -30.19 -12.15
C ASN A 39 -14.06 -28.67 -12.09
N VAL A 40 -15.05 -27.89 -12.55
CA VAL A 40 -15.04 -26.43 -12.39
C VAL A 40 -15.10 -26.05 -10.91
N ARG A 41 -15.89 -26.74 -10.07
CA ARG A 41 -15.87 -26.49 -8.61
C ARG A 41 -14.51 -26.81 -7.99
N LYS A 42 -13.90 -27.95 -8.34
CA LYS A 42 -12.52 -28.30 -7.93
C LYS A 42 -11.48 -27.32 -8.48
N PHE A 43 -11.67 -26.79 -9.68
CA PHE A 43 -10.81 -25.81 -10.31
C PHE A 43 -10.97 -24.41 -9.69
N LEU A 44 -12.19 -24.04 -9.30
CA LEU A 44 -12.48 -22.81 -8.56
C LEU A 44 -11.91 -22.89 -7.13
N ASP A 45 -12.03 -24.04 -6.46
CA ASP A 45 -11.40 -24.29 -5.16
C ASP A 45 -9.87 -24.23 -5.29
N ALA A 46 -9.29 -24.85 -6.33
CA ALA A 46 -7.86 -24.77 -6.62
C ALA A 46 -7.41 -23.34 -6.97
N GLY A 47 -8.23 -22.61 -7.72
CA GLY A 47 -8.03 -21.20 -8.06
C GLY A 47 -8.10 -20.29 -6.84
N TRP A 48 -8.99 -20.58 -5.90
CA TRP A 48 -9.07 -19.90 -4.61
C TRP A 48 -7.83 -20.17 -3.75
N TRP A 49 -7.36 -21.43 -3.69
CA TRP A 49 -6.11 -21.78 -2.99
C TRP A 49 -4.90 -21.07 -3.60
N MET A 50 -4.81 -21.02 -4.93
CA MET A 50 -3.76 -20.27 -5.63
C MET A 50 -3.87 -18.77 -5.37
N ALA A 51 -5.07 -18.20 -5.41
CA ALA A 51 -5.30 -16.79 -5.08
C ALA A 51 -4.99 -16.47 -3.61
N SER A 52 -5.27 -17.41 -2.70
CA SER A 52 -4.95 -17.32 -1.27
C SER A 52 -3.43 -17.29 -1.06
N LEU A 53 -2.68 -18.21 -1.70
CA LEU A 53 -1.21 -18.19 -1.67
C LEU A 53 -0.64 -16.88 -2.21
N VAL A 54 -1.15 -16.39 -3.35
CA VAL A 54 -0.72 -15.11 -3.93
C VAL A 54 -1.03 -13.95 -2.97
N ARG A 55 -2.21 -13.93 -2.34
CA ARG A 55 -2.58 -12.91 -1.34
C ARG A 55 -1.63 -12.93 -0.16
N TRP A 56 -1.31 -14.09 0.41
CA TRP A 56 -0.35 -14.20 1.51
C TRP A 56 1.06 -13.76 1.13
N VAL A 57 1.52 -14.08 -0.08
CA VAL A 57 2.81 -13.62 -0.61
C VAL A 57 2.83 -12.10 -0.76
N VAL A 58 1.76 -11.52 -1.29
CA VAL A 58 1.61 -10.06 -1.42
C VAL A 58 1.56 -9.40 -0.04
N LEU A 59 0.81 -9.96 0.90
CA LEU A 59 0.70 -9.46 2.27
C LEU A 59 2.06 -9.48 2.98
N ALA A 60 2.83 -10.58 2.85
CA ALA A 60 4.18 -10.69 3.38
C ALA A 60 5.13 -9.65 2.75
N ALA A 61 5.03 -9.42 1.45
CA ALA A 61 5.80 -8.38 0.76
C ALA A 61 5.44 -6.97 1.24
N ILE A 62 4.15 -6.69 1.47
CA ILE A 62 3.67 -5.41 2.03
C ILE A 62 4.23 -5.23 3.44
N ILE A 63 4.10 -6.24 4.31
CA ILE A 63 4.60 -6.20 5.69
C ILE A 63 6.11 -5.96 5.72
N ALA A 64 6.88 -6.63 4.87
CA ALA A 64 8.32 -6.44 4.79
C ALA A 64 8.71 -5.04 4.27
N TYR A 65 7.90 -4.45 3.40
CA TYR A 65 8.15 -3.13 2.83
C TYR A 65 7.63 -1.98 3.70
N LEU A 66 6.63 -2.23 4.56
CA LEU A 66 5.94 -1.24 5.39
C LEU A 66 6.88 -0.35 6.21
N PRO A 67 7.89 -0.87 6.95
CA PRO A 67 8.77 -0.04 7.77
C PRO A 67 9.59 0.94 6.92
N ARG A 68 10.03 0.48 5.74
CA ARG A 68 10.81 1.28 4.81
C ARG A 68 9.97 2.35 4.14
N PHE A 69 8.71 2.04 3.84
CA PHE A 69 7.76 3.02 3.33
C PHE A 69 7.44 4.08 4.39
N ALA A 70 7.16 3.66 5.62
CA ALA A 70 6.84 4.55 6.74
C ALA A 70 7.98 5.54 7.03
N ARG A 71 9.24 5.08 7.07
CA ARG A 71 10.41 5.96 7.23
C ARG A 71 10.53 7.01 6.13
N ARG A 72 10.30 6.63 4.87
CA ARG A 72 10.32 7.58 3.75
C ARG A 72 9.21 8.63 3.84
N GLN A 73 8.03 8.24 4.35
CA GLN A 73 6.95 9.21 4.54
C GLN A 73 7.25 10.15 5.71
N ALA A 74 7.84 9.64 6.79
CA ALA A 74 8.32 10.47 7.90
C ALA A 74 9.37 11.50 7.42
N GLU A 75 10.38 11.06 6.66
CA GLU A 75 11.40 11.94 6.05
C GLU A 75 10.74 13.02 5.17
N LYS A 76 9.82 12.63 4.28
CA LYS A 76 9.12 13.58 3.41
C LYS A 76 8.31 14.62 4.20
N HIS A 77 7.67 14.22 5.29
CA HIS A 77 6.91 15.15 6.12
C HIS A 77 7.81 16.04 6.97
N ALA A 78 9.00 15.58 7.37
CA ALA A 78 10.02 16.42 7.99
C ALA A 78 10.54 17.49 7.03
N ASP A 79 10.87 17.14 5.78
CA ASP A 79 11.30 18.10 4.76
C ASP A 79 10.21 19.16 4.47
N LEU A 80 8.94 18.73 4.44
CA LEU A 80 7.81 19.65 4.25
C LEU A 80 7.63 20.59 5.44
N GLU A 81 7.71 20.07 6.66
CA GLU A 81 7.67 20.87 7.89
C GLU A 81 8.75 21.97 7.89
N GLU A 82 10.00 21.61 7.56
CA GLU A 82 11.10 22.56 7.45
C GLU A 82 10.82 23.63 6.38
N SER A 83 10.26 23.23 5.23
CA SER A 83 9.89 24.17 4.17
C SER A 83 8.76 25.14 4.57
N TYR A 84 7.82 24.71 5.41
CA TYR A 84 6.73 25.56 5.91
C TYR A 84 7.20 26.47 7.04
N LEU A 85 8.14 26.02 7.88
CA LEU A 85 8.79 26.86 8.88
C LEU A 85 9.60 27.98 8.20
N ALA A 86 10.36 27.67 7.15
CA ALA A 86 11.08 28.68 6.39
C ALA A 86 10.13 29.72 5.76
N GLN A 87 8.97 29.27 5.24
CA GLN A 87 7.93 30.18 4.73
C GLN A 87 7.27 31.02 5.83
N TYR A 88 7.12 30.46 7.03
CA TYR A 88 6.64 31.20 8.19
C TYR A 88 7.62 32.31 8.58
N ASP A 89 8.91 31.98 8.71
CA ASP A 89 9.97 32.94 9.05
C ASP A 89 10.08 34.06 8.01
N GLU A 90 9.95 33.70 6.72
CA GLU A 90 9.95 34.67 5.61
C GLU A 90 8.69 35.56 5.62
N ALA A 91 7.53 34.98 5.89
CA ALA A 91 6.27 35.72 6.00
C ALA A 91 6.27 36.65 7.22
N GLU A 92 6.85 36.23 8.35
CA GLU A 92 7.03 37.04 9.55
C GLU A 92 7.97 38.22 9.27
N ALA A 93 9.11 37.96 8.61
CA ALA A 93 10.05 39.01 8.20
C ALA A 93 9.44 40.04 7.23
N GLN A 94 8.45 39.62 6.43
CA GLN A 94 7.71 40.48 5.50
C GLN A 94 6.49 41.18 6.13
N ASN A 95 6.24 41.01 7.43
CA ASN A 95 5.04 41.50 8.13
C ASN A 95 3.73 41.02 7.47
N ALA A 96 3.66 39.76 7.07
CA ALA A 96 2.47 39.16 6.49
C ALA A 96 1.28 39.18 7.45
N THR A 97 0.07 39.07 6.90
CA THR A 97 -1.19 39.11 7.66
C THR A 97 -1.24 37.98 8.70
N TYR A 98 -1.89 38.23 9.84
CA TYR A 98 -2.08 37.25 10.90
C TYR A 98 -2.73 35.93 10.41
N GLU A 99 -3.69 36.00 9.48
CA GLU A 99 -4.33 34.81 8.90
C GLU A 99 -3.33 33.93 8.13
N THR A 100 -2.43 34.52 7.34
CA THR A 100 -1.39 33.78 6.60
C THR A 100 -0.37 33.11 7.53
N LEU A 101 0.02 33.77 8.63
CA LEU A 101 0.91 33.16 9.63
C LEU A 101 0.22 32.00 10.35
N ARG A 102 -1.06 32.16 10.72
CA ARG A 102 -1.84 31.12 11.38
C ARG A 102 -2.09 29.90 10.50
N GLU A 103 -2.31 30.09 9.20
CA GLU A 103 -2.43 28.98 8.26
C GLU A 103 -1.12 28.19 8.15
N LEU A 104 0.03 28.88 8.02
CA LEU A 104 1.35 28.25 7.95
C LEU A 104 1.69 27.47 9.23
N GLU A 105 1.36 28.02 10.41
CA GLU A 105 1.50 27.34 11.70
C GLU A 105 0.62 26.08 11.80
N GLN A 106 -0.58 26.12 11.24
CA GLN A 106 -1.46 24.96 11.22
C GLN A 106 -0.96 23.86 10.28
N TYR A 107 -0.32 24.22 9.15
CA TYR A 107 0.31 23.27 8.25
C TYR A 107 1.52 22.58 8.87
N THR A 108 2.39 23.32 9.58
CA THR A 108 3.55 22.74 10.28
C THR A 108 3.10 21.74 11.36
N LEU A 109 2.13 22.12 12.21
CA LEU A 109 1.57 21.24 13.24
C LEU A 109 0.94 19.96 12.68
N ASN A 110 0.24 20.06 11.54
CA ASN A 110 -0.34 18.90 10.88
C ASN A 110 0.73 17.96 10.33
N HIS A 111 1.81 18.50 9.76
CA HIS A 111 2.91 17.71 9.24
C HIS A 111 3.74 17.04 10.34
N ASP A 112 3.93 17.68 11.50
CA ASP A 112 4.58 17.06 12.65
C ASP A 112 3.75 15.88 13.23
N LYS A 113 2.42 16.04 13.33
CA LYS A 113 1.52 14.94 13.71
C LYS A 113 1.58 13.77 12.74
N LEU A 114 1.68 14.04 11.44
CA LEU A 114 1.81 13.00 10.42
C LEU A 114 3.17 12.32 10.52
N ARG A 115 4.27 13.08 10.65
CA ARG A 115 5.63 12.55 10.85
C ARG A 115 5.68 11.59 12.04
N SER A 116 5.27 12.04 13.22
CA SER A 116 5.30 11.23 14.44
C SER A 116 4.42 9.98 14.34
N SER A 117 3.31 10.04 13.60
CA SER A 117 2.48 8.86 13.32
C SER A 117 3.19 7.85 12.42
N TRP A 118 3.87 8.31 11.37
CA TRP A 118 4.65 7.46 10.47
C TRP A 118 5.88 6.85 11.16
N GLU A 119 6.53 7.59 12.06
CA GLU A 119 7.64 7.09 12.88
C GLU A 119 7.18 5.98 13.83
N LYS A 120 6.07 6.18 14.55
CA LYS A 120 5.46 5.14 15.39
C LYS A 120 5.11 3.88 14.59
N LEU A 121 4.61 4.05 13.36
CA LEU A 121 4.33 2.93 12.46
C LEU A 121 5.61 2.19 12.05
N ALA A 122 6.72 2.92 11.84
CA ALA A 122 8.02 2.35 11.52
C ALA A 122 8.65 1.61 12.72
N GLU A 123 8.40 2.06 13.94
CA GLU A 123 8.89 1.44 15.19
C GLU A 123 8.09 0.20 15.60
N HIS A 124 6.80 0.17 15.28
CA HIS A 124 5.91 -0.95 15.63
C HIS A 124 5.37 -1.71 14.42
N PRO A 125 6.23 -2.23 13.51
CA PRO A 125 5.77 -2.89 12.29
C PRO A 125 5.01 -4.20 12.58
N ARG A 126 5.24 -4.81 13.74
CA ARG A 126 4.55 -6.04 14.19
C ARG A 126 3.06 -5.81 14.44
N ILE A 127 2.67 -4.63 14.94
CA ILE A 127 1.26 -4.30 15.21
C ILE A 127 0.53 -4.10 13.88
N ALA A 128 1.10 -3.34 12.96
CA ALA A 128 0.54 -3.15 11.63
C ALA A 128 0.45 -4.47 10.84
N ALA A 129 1.45 -5.34 10.96
CA ALA A 129 1.42 -6.69 10.41
C ALA A 129 0.29 -7.52 11.00
N GLY A 130 0.10 -7.49 12.33
CA GLY A 130 -0.99 -8.19 13.02
C GLY A 130 -2.37 -7.73 12.55
N VAL A 131 -2.56 -6.41 12.35
CA VAL A 131 -3.82 -5.85 11.83
C VAL A 131 -4.07 -6.30 10.38
N LEU A 132 -3.05 -6.27 9.52
CA LEU A 132 -3.17 -6.72 8.13
C LEU A 132 -3.50 -8.22 8.03
N ILE A 133 -2.86 -9.04 8.86
CA ILE A 133 -3.13 -10.48 8.94
C ILE A 133 -4.55 -10.72 9.46
N GLY A 134 -4.98 -9.99 10.49
CA GLY A 134 -6.33 -10.09 11.04
C GLY A 134 -7.40 -9.70 10.01
N PHE A 135 -7.17 -8.65 9.24
CA PHE A 135 -8.07 -8.23 8.15
C PHE A 135 -8.19 -9.31 7.07
N GLU A 136 -7.07 -9.87 6.60
CA GLU A 136 -7.04 -10.93 5.58
C GLU A 136 -7.83 -12.17 6.06
N LEU A 137 -7.65 -12.58 7.31
CA LEU A 137 -8.35 -13.72 7.90
C LEU A 137 -9.86 -13.46 8.04
N LEU A 138 -10.27 -12.31 8.58
CA LEU A 138 -11.66 -11.98 8.87
C LEU A 138 -12.49 -11.72 7.62
N PHE A 139 -11.94 -11.01 6.64
CA PHE A 139 -12.71 -10.53 5.50
C PHE A 139 -12.53 -11.37 4.23
N VAL A 140 -11.45 -12.16 4.13
CA VAL A 140 -11.13 -12.86 2.88
C VAL A 140 -11.03 -14.38 3.04
N GLN A 141 -10.66 -14.89 4.22
CA GLN A 141 -10.61 -16.35 4.44
C GLN A 141 -11.90 -16.88 5.06
N LEU A 142 -12.41 -16.23 6.12
CA LEU A 142 -13.60 -16.65 6.85
C LEU A 142 -14.87 -16.80 5.99
N PRO A 143 -15.20 -15.86 5.08
CA PRO A 143 -16.39 -16.00 4.21
C PRO A 143 -16.34 -17.18 3.23
N HIS A 144 -15.17 -17.78 3.01
CA HIS A 144 -14.98 -18.94 2.15
C HIS A 144 -14.88 -20.26 2.93
N LEU A 145 -14.78 -20.21 4.25
CA LEU A 145 -14.71 -21.37 5.14
C LEU A 145 -16.07 -21.73 5.77
N SER A 146 -17.09 -20.86 5.64
CA SER A 146 -18.49 -21.12 6.04
C SER A 146 -19.33 -21.62 4.88
#